data_AF-A0A7Y1XD17-F1
#
_entry.id   AF-A0A7Y1XD17-F1
#
_cell.length_a   1.000
_cell.length_b   1.000
_cell.length_c   1.000
_cell.angle_alpha   90.00
_cell.angle_beta   90.00
_cell.angle_gamma   90.00
#
_symmetry.space_group_name_H-M   'P 1'
#
loop_
_entity.id
_entity.type
_entity.pdbx_description
1 polymer ?
#
loop_
_entity_poly.entity_id
_entity_poly.type
_entity_poly.pdbx_seq_one_letter_code
_entity_poly.pdbx_strand_id
1 'polypeptide(L)'
;MLQNMMRASMLDRSFYNVVERDSKYSGQAAMVVAVTSIAGAIGAALRPGNQPVISAALFAVAGGIVGWLAFSLITTIVGTALDGDTNLGEMARVLGFAQAPMILSIVPVIGAIIGSALTLLASVVGIREANDFSTGKAIMTGLIGWGVFVLVRGFLPFIV
;
A
#
# COMPACT_ATOMS: atom_id res chain seq x y z
N MET A 1 -15.70 -1.10 5.60
CA MET A 1 -14.22 -1.01 5.64
C MET A 1 -13.56 -2.35 5.92
N LEU A 2 -13.76 -2.99 7.08
CA LEU A 2 -13.07 -4.27 7.40
C LEU A 2 -13.34 -5.39 6.38
N GLN A 3 -14.59 -5.58 5.96
CA GLN A 3 -14.91 -6.53 4.88
C GLN A 3 -14.16 -6.24 3.59
N ASN A 4 -14.03 -4.97 3.22
CA ASN A 4 -13.30 -4.53 2.03
C ASN A 4 -11.78 -4.80 2.17
N MET A 5 -11.21 -4.58 3.35
CA MET A 5 -9.82 -4.93 3.65
C MET A 5 -9.57 -6.43 3.54
N MET A 6 -10.51 -7.26 4.02
CA MET A 6 -10.42 -8.71 3.89
C MET A 6 -10.47 -9.14 2.43
N ARG A 7 -11.43 -8.62 1.65
CA ARG A 7 -11.54 -8.91 0.21
C ARG A 7 -10.28 -8.52 -0.55
N ALA A 8 -9.72 -7.34 -0.28
CA ALA A 8 -8.45 -6.90 -0.83
C ALA A 8 -7.30 -7.85 -0.48
N SER A 9 -7.21 -8.25 0.80
CA SER A 9 -6.17 -9.18 1.28
C SER A 9 -6.32 -10.59 0.70
N MET A 10 -7.55 -10.98 0.34
CA MET A 10 -7.88 -12.24 -0.35
C MET A 10 -7.71 -12.15 -1.88
N LEU A 11 -7.15 -11.05 -2.40
CA LEU A 11 -6.90 -10.85 -3.83
C LEU A 11 -8.17 -10.89 -4.69
N ASP A 12 -9.31 -10.45 -4.13
CA ASP A 12 -10.59 -10.42 -4.83
C ASP A 12 -10.56 -9.40 -5.99
N ARG A 13 -10.44 -9.91 -7.22
CA ARG A 13 -10.42 -9.08 -8.44
C ARG A 13 -11.68 -8.25 -8.61
N SER A 14 -12.85 -8.84 -8.29
CA SER A 14 -14.12 -8.12 -8.40
C SER A 14 -14.18 -6.91 -7.47
N PHE A 15 -13.51 -7.01 -6.31
CA PHE A 15 -13.39 -5.89 -5.39
C PHE A 15 -12.50 -4.77 -5.96
N TYR A 16 -11.35 -5.13 -6.56
CA TYR A 16 -10.46 -4.15 -7.17
C TYR A 16 -11.14 -3.37 -8.32
N ASN A 17 -11.86 -4.07 -9.20
CA ASN A 17 -12.66 -3.45 -10.27
C ASN A 17 -13.75 -2.49 -9.75
N VAL A 18 -14.30 -2.74 -8.55
CA VAL A 18 -15.28 -1.82 -7.94
C VAL A 18 -14.60 -0.58 -7.39
N VAL A 19 -13.51 -0.73 -6.64
CA VAL A 19 -12.85 0.41 -5.98
C VAL A 19 -12.05 1.27 -6.94
N GLU A 20 -11.60 0.76 -8.08
CA GLU A 20 -10.99 1.57 -9.13
C GLU A 20 -12.03 2.52 -9.75
N ARG A 21 -13.31 2.16 -9.84
CA ARG A 21 -14.32 2.98 -10.55
C ARG A 21 -15.07 3.95 -9.64
N ASP A 22 -15.26 3.56 -8.39
CA ASP A 22 -16.04 4.36 -7.44
C ASP A 22 -15.15 5.23 -6.54
N SER A 23 -15.17 6.55 -6.78
CA SER A 23 -14.38 7.55 -6.04
C SER A 23 -14.79 7.70 -4.58
N LYS A 24 -15.96 7.18 -4.17
CA LYS A 24 -16.39 7.14 -2.76
C LYS A 24 -15.45 6.32 -1.88
N TYR A 25 -14.65 5.43 -2.48
CA TYR A 25 -13.68 4.60 -1.78
C TYR A 25 -12.35 5.31 -1.48
N SER A 26 -12.09 6.50 -2.03
CA SER A 26 -10.83 7.24 -1.79
C SER A 26 -10.57 7.51 -0.31
N GLY A 27 -11.60 7.96 0.42
CA GLY A 27 -11.47 8.19 1.87
C GLY A 27 -11.22 6.90 2.64
N GLN A 28 -11.84 5.78 2.24
CA GLN A 28 -11.59 4.48 2.86
C GLN A 28 -10.18 3.97 2.56
N ALA A 29 -9.68 4.14 1.33
CA ALA A 29 -8.32 3.75 0.94
C ALA A 29 -7.28 4.48 1.79
N ALA A 30 -7.41 5.80 1.96
CA ALA A 30 -6.55 6.58 2.86
C ALA A 30 -6.64 6.10 4.31
N MET A 31 -7.84 5.73 4.79
CA MET A 31 -8.03 5.19 6.13
C MET A 31 -7.32 3.83 6.31
N VAL A 32 -7.36 2.95 5.31
CA VAL A 32 -6.62 1.68 5.34
C VAL A 32 -5.11 1.93 5.46
N VAL A 33 -4.57 2.87 4.69
CA VAL A 33 -3.16 3.25 4.77
C VAL A 33 -2.81 3.82 6.15
N ALA A 34 -3.65 4.69 6.70
CA ALA A 34 -3.44 5.25 8.03
C ALA A 34 -3.42 4.16 9.13
N VAL A 35 -4.43 3.29 9.14
CA VAL A 35 -4.56 2.19 10.12
C VAL A 35 -3.38 1.23 10.04
N THR A 36 -2.97 0.84 8.83
CA THR A 36 -1.83 -0.07 8.63
C THR A 36 -0.50 0.58 8.94
N SER A 37 -0.38 1.90 8.76
CA SER A 37 0.79 2.68 9.20
C SER A 37 0.91 2.73 10.72
N ILE A 38 -0.21 2.88 11.43
CA ILE A 38 -0.25 2.80 12.90
C ILE A 38 0.13 1.39 13.37
N ALA A 39 -0.40 0.33 12.74
CA ALA A 39 -0.03 -1.04 13.07
C ALA A 39 1.48 -1.28 12.92
N GLY A 40 2.08 -0.77 11.85
CA GLY A 40 3.53 -0.83 11.65
C GLY A 40 4.33 -0.04 12.70
N ALA A 41 3.84 1.13 13.09
CA ALA A 41 4.44 1.93 14.16
C ALA A 41 4.42 1.20 15.51
N ILE A 42 3.29 0.57 15.85
CA ILE A 42 3.14 -0.24 17.07
C ILE A 42 4.11 -1.43 17.01
N GLY A 43 4.13 -2.19 15.92
CA GLY A 43 5.04 -3.33 15.78
C GLY A 43 6.51 -2.95 15.78
N ALA A 44 6.86 -1.72 15.37
CA ALA A 44 8.20 -1.18 15.52
C ALA A 44 8.51 -0.81 16.97
N ALA A 45 7.59 -0.16 17.68
CA ALA A 45 7.75 0.23 19.09
C ALA A 45 7.86 -0.98 20.04
N LEU A 46 7.25 -2.11 19.69
CA LEU A 46 7.34 -3.36 20.45
C LEU A 46 8.67 -4.12 20.27
N ARG A 47 9.58 -3.66 19.41
CA ARG A 47 10.90 -4.29 19.24
C ARG A 47 11.80 -3.98 20.44
N PRO A 48 12.56 -4.96 20.96
CA PRO A 48 13.53 -4.70 22.02
C PRO A 48 14.52 -3.59 21.65
N GLY A 49 14.72 -2.62 22.54
CA GLY A 49 15.66 -1.50 22.35
C GLY A 49 15.05 -0.23 21.75
N ASN A 50 13.78 -0.24 21.34
CA ASN A 50 13.10 0.96 20.86
C ASN A 50 12.39 1.71 22.00
N GLN A 51 12.51 3.05 22.02
CA GLN A 51 11.73 3.90 22.92
C GLN A 51 10.35 4.17 22.30
N PRO A 52 9.24 4.09 23.07
CA PRO A 52 7.93 4.46 22.56
C PRO A 52 7.85 5.99 22.48
N VAL A 53 7.73 6.55 21.28
CA VAL A 53 7.44 7.98 21.15
C VAL A 53 6.15 8.11 20.36
N ILE A 54 5.13 8.70 20.99
CA ILE A 54 3.86 9.05 20.35
C ILE A 54 4.09 9.90 19.09
N SER A 55 5.18 10.70 19.05
CA SER A 55 5.61 11.41 17.85
C SER A 55 5.90 10.46 16.67
N ALA A 56 6.45 9.27 16.91
CA ALA A 56 6.74 8.28 15.89
C ALA A 56 5.46 7.74 15.21
N ALA A 57 4.31 7.72 15.90
CA ALA A 57 3.05 7.30 15.30
C ALA A 57 2.53 8.33 14.28
N LEU A 58 2.63 9.63 14.57
CA LEU A 58 2.24 10.69 13.65
C LEU A 58 3.15 10.70 12.41
N PHE A 59 4.47 10.58 12.61
CA PHE A 59 5.42 10.47 11.51
C PHE A 59 5.22 9.19 10.70
N ALA A 60 4.83 8.08 11.33
CA ALA A 60 4.52 6.84 10.62
C ALA A 60 3.30 6.97 9.72
N VAL A 61 2.23 7.64 10.16
CA VAL A 61 1.04 7.90 9.33
C VAL A 61 1.37 8.84 8.18
N ALA A 62 2.04 9.96 8.46
CA ALA A 62 2.44 10.91 7.41
C ALA A 62 3.35 10.22 6.37
N GLY A 63 4.36 9.48 6.82
CA GLY A 63 5.25 8.72 5.96
C GLY A 63 4.55 7.60 5.19
N GLY A 64 3.56 6.94 5.80
CA GLY A 64 2.73 5.93 5.15
C GLY A 64 1.89 6.52 4.02
N ILE A 65 1.25 7.66 4.25
CA ILE A 65 0.45 8.37 3.24
C ILE A 65 1.35 8.88 2.10
N VAL A 66 2.47 9.53 2.42
CA VAL A 66 3.43 10.02 1.41
C VAL A 66 3.99 8.86 0.59
N GLY A 67 4.42 7.79 1.25
CA GLY A 67 4.91 6.58 0.58
C GLY A 67 3.86 5.98 -0.34
N TRP A 68 2.62 5.82 0.13
CA TRP A 68 1.52 5.29 -0.67
C TRP A 68 1.20 6.17 -1.88
N LEU A 69 1.17 7.49 -1.73
CA LEU A 69 0.93 8.40 -2.85
C LEU A 69 2.08 8.38 -3.86
N ALA A 70 3.33 8.33 -3.39
CA ALA A 70 4.50 8.17 -4.26
C ALA A 70 4.46 6.84 -5.01
N PHE A 71 4.12 5.75 -4.32
CA PHE A 71 3.95 4.44 -4.93
C PHE A 71 2.86 4.48 -6.00
N SER A 72 1.69 5.03 -5.68
CA SER A 72 0.55 5.17 -6.59
C SER A 72 0.90 5.97 -7.83
N LEU A 73 1.59 7.10 -7.66
CA LEU A 73 2.06 7.94 -8.76
C LEU A 73 3.00 7.19 -9.70
N ILE A 74 4.02 6.53 -9.15
CA ILE A 74 4.99 5.80 -9.97
C ILE A 74 4.32 4.62 -10.68
N THR A 75 3.43 3.87 -10.00
CA THR A 75 2.70 2.78 -10.65
C THR A 75 1.75 3.26 -11.73
N THR A 76 1.14 4.44 -11.60
CA THR A 76 0.33 5.04 -12.67
C THR A 76 1.20 5.43 -13.86
N ILE A 77 2.35 6.08 -13.62
CA ILE A 77 3.28 6.48 -14.70
C ILE A 77 3.79 5.26 -15.45
N VAL A 78 4.25 4.24 -14.71
CA VAL A 78 4.79 3.00 -15.31
C VAL A 78 3.67 2.20 -15.97
N GLY A 79 2.49 2.10 -15.35
CA GLY A 79 1.34 1.39 -15.90
C GLY A 79 0.86 1.98 -17.22
N THR A 80 0.67 3.30 -17.27
CA THR A 80 0.25 4.00 -18.50
C THR A 80 1.33 3.98 -19.58
N ALA A 81 2.63 4.02 -19.21
CA ALA A 81 3.73 3.80 -20.15
C ALA A 81 3.78 2.38 -20.74
N LEU A 82 3.08 1.42 -20.12
CA LEU A 82 2.95 0.03 -20.58
C LEU A 82 1.55 -0.24 -21.15
N ASP A 83 0.92 0.76 -21.75
CA ASP A 83 -0.41 0.69 -22.37
C ASP A 83 -1.57 0.38 -21.40
N GLY A 84 -1.38 0.63 -20.10
CA GLY A 84 -2.45 0.53 -19.11
C GLY A 84 -3.40 1.72 -19.16
N ASP A 85 -4.70 1.48 -18.95
CA ASP A 85 -5.72 2.52 -18.86
C ASP A 85 -6.06 2.80 -17.40
N THR A 86 -5.33 3.74 -16.77
CA THR A 86 -5.56 4.11 -15.37
C THR A 86 -5.16 5.55 -15.10
N ASN A 87 -5.72 6.15 -14.06
CA ASN A 87 -5.27 7.43 -13.52
C ASN A 87 -4.82 7.33 -12.05
N LEU A 88 -4.22 8.41 -11.55
CA LEU A 88 -3.67 8.46 -10.19
C LEU A 88 -4.74 8.18 -9.12
N GLY A 89 -5.97 8.68 -9.30
CA GLY A 89 -7.03 8.50 -8.32
C GLY A 89 -7.54 7.06 -8.25
N GLU A 90 -7.60 6.37 -9.38
CA GLU A 90 -7.94 4.94 -9.49
C GLU A 90 -6.86 4.08 -8.83
N MET A 91 -5.61 4.30 -9.23
CA MET A 91 -4.46 3.57 -8.72
C MET A 91 -4.27 3.77 -7.21
N ALA A 92 -4.43 5.02 -6.73
CA ALA A 92 -4.35 5.31 -5.31
C ALA A 92 -5.39 4.52 -4.51
N ARG A 93 -6.65 4.49 -4.96
CA ARG A 93 -7.70 3.70 -4.30
C ARG A 93 -7.36 2.22 -4.23
N VAL A 94 -6.98 1.65 -5.37
CA VAL A 94 -6.63 0.24 -5.50
C VAL A 94 -5.45 -0.12 -4.58
N LEU A 95 -4.36 0.64 -4.64
CA LEU A 95 -3.19 0.39 -3.82
C LEU A 95 -3.41 0.68 -2.34
N GLY A 96 -4.28 1.64 -2.01
CA GLY A 96 -4.62 1.94 -0.63
C GLY A 96 -5.33 0.76 0.04
N PHE A 97 -6.21 0.06 -0.68
CA PHE A 97 -6.77 -1.20 -0.20
C PHE A 97 -5.77 -2.35 -0.23
N ALA A 98 -4.86 -2.40 -1.21
CA ALA A 98 -3.81 -3.41 -1.27
C ALA A 98 -2.82 -3.34 -0.07
N GLN A 99 -2.78 -2.23 0.66
CA GLN A 99 -2.04 -2.12 1.92
C GLN A 99 -2.69 -2.89 3.07
N ALA A 100 -3.94 -3.37 2.96
CA ALA A 100 -4.65 -4.05 4.05
C ALA A 100 -3.85 -5.17 4.78
N PRO A 101 -3.08 -6.04 4.09
CA PRO A 101 -2.25 -7.06 4.74
C PRO A 101 -1.18 -6.49 5.68
N MET A 102 -0.76 -5.23 5.52
CA MET A 102 0.17 -4.56 6.43
C MET A 102 -0.38 -4.42 7.86
N ILE A 103 -1.66 -4.69 8.11
CA ILE A 103 -2.17 -4.78 9.49
C ILE A 103 -1.40 -5.82 10.32
N LEU A 104 -0.87 -6.86 9.68
CA LEU A 104 -0.06 -7.90 10.32
C LEU A 104 1.24 -7.35 10.90
N SER A 105 1.70 -6.17 10.45
CA SER A 105 2.93 -5.55 10.94
C SER A 105 2.89 -5.14 12.41
N ILE A 106 1.73 -5.23 13.08
CA ILE A 106 1.62 -5.14 14.54
C ILE A 106 2.44 -6.22 15.25
N VAL A 107 2.58 -7.41 14.65
CA VAL A 107 3.47 -8.46 15.14
C VAL A 107 4.88 -8.13 14.68
N PRO A 108 5.83 -7.86 15.61
CA PRO A 108 7.16 -7.42 15.24
C PRO A 108 7.88 -8.44 14.35
N VAL A 109 8.65 -7.91 13.38
CA VAL A 109 9.49 -8.68 12.45
C VAL A 109 8.69 -9.59 11.51
N ILE A 110 8.15 -10.71 12.00
CA ILE A 110 7.46 -11.71 11.18
C ILE A 110 6.20 -11.13 10.54
N GLY A 111 5.39 -10.40 11.31
CA GLY A 111 4.18 -9.77 10.79
C GLY A 111 4.45 -8.72 9.73
N ALA A 112 5.54 -7.96 9.89
CA ALA A 112 5.97 -6.98 8.89
C ALA A 112 6.45 -7.65 7.59
N ILE A 113 7.18 -8.76 7.69
CA ILE A 113 7.66 -9.53 6.53
C ILE A 113 6.47 -10.13 5.77
N ILE A 114 5.60 -10.85 6.47
CA ILE A 114 4.42 -11.49 5.87
C ILE A 114 3.47 -10.43 5.28
N GLY A 115 3.18 -9.37 6.05
CA GLY A 115 2.35 -8.26 5.61
C GLY A 115 2.88 -7.60 4.34
N SER A 116 4.19 -7.34 4.26
CA SER A 116 4.82 -6.75 3.07
C SER A 116 4.72 -7.65 1.84
N ALA A 117 4.97 -8.95 1.99
CA ALA A 117 4.86 -9.91 0.90
C ALA A 117 3.42 -10.01 0.37
N LEU A 118 2.44 -10.10 1.27
CA LEU A 118 1.02 -10.13 0.92
C LEU A 118 0.55 -8.81 0.29
N THR A 119 1.03 -7.67 0.78
CA THR A 119 0.73 -6.37 0.18
C THR A 119 1.32 -6.24 -1.21
N LEU A 120 2.51 -6.78 -1.48
CA LEU A 120 3.05 -6.78 -2.84
C LEU A 120 2.21 -7.64 -3.79
N LEU A 121 1.78 -8.83 -3.35
CA LEU A 121 0.86 -9.68 -4.13
C LEU A 121 -0.48 -8.99 -4.38
N ALA A 122 -1.07 -8.39 -3.35
CA ALA A 122 -2.29 -7.59 -3.44
C ALA A 122 -2.12 -6.40 -4.39
N SER A 123 -0.96 -5.74 -4.36
CA SER A 123 -0.66 -4.62 -5.24
C SER A 123 -0.54 -5.09 -6.69
N VAL A 124 0.11 -6.22 -6.97
CA VAL A 124 0.20 -6.76 -8.33
C VAL A 124 -1.18 -7.11 -8.88
N VAL A 125 -2.05 -7.76 -8.09
CA VAL A 125 -3.42 -8.05 -8.52
C VAL A 125 -4.20 -6.76 -8.73
N GLY A 126 -4.13 -5.82 -7.80
CA GLY A 126 -4.79 -4.52 -7.94
C GLY A 126 -4.34 -3.74 -9.17
N ILE A 127 -3.03 -3.59 -9.39
CA ILE A 127 -2.46 -2.88 -10.55
C ILE A 127 -2.92 -3.52 -11.86
N ARG A 128 -2.99 -4.85 -11.90
CA ARG A 128 -3.46 -5.59 -13.07
C ARG A 128 -4.89 -5.22 -13.43
N GLU A 129 -5.79 -5.28 -12.46
CA GLU A 129 -7.20 -4.94 -12.66
C GLU A 129 -7.33 -3.45 -13.01
N ALA A 130 -6.64 -2.56 -12.28
CA ALA A 130 -6.68 -1.12 -12.49
C ALA A 130 -6.18 -0.62 -13.85
N ASN A 131 -5.32 -1.37 -14.55
CA ASN A 131 -4.78 -1.02 -15.86
C ASN A 131 -5.35 -1.88 -17.00
N ASP A 132 -6.22 -2.84 -16.70
CA ASP A 132 -6.77 -3.81 -17.66
C ASP A 132 -5.72 -4.56 -18.50
N PHE A 133 -4.55 -4.86 -17.93
CA PHE A 133 -3.43 -5.47 -18.67
C PHE A 133 -2.95 -6.84 -18.13
N SER A 134 -1.98 -7.44 -18.82
CA SER A 134 -1.45 -8.76 -18.48
C SER A 134 -0.75 -8.80 -17.10
N THR A 135 -0.70 -9.98 -16.49
CA THR A 135 -0.02 -10.17 -15.18
C THR A 135 1.47 -9.87 -15.26
N GLY A 136 2.13 -10.10 -16.40
CA GLY A 136 3.54 -9.77 -16.57
C GLY A 136 3.82 -8.26 -16.49
N LYS A 137 2.99 -7.44 -17.17
CA LYS A 137 3.06 -5.98 -17.06
C LYS A 137 2.77 -5.52 -15.62
N ALA A 138 1.78 -6.12 -14.96
CA ALA A 138 1.44 -5.81 -13.58
C ALA A 138 2.57 -6.08 -12.58
N ILE A 139 3.26 -7.22 -12.72
CA ILE A 139 4.42 -7.57 -11.88
C ILE A 139 5.52 -6.53 -12.06
N MET A 140 5.86 -6.19 -13.31
CA MET A 140 6.91 -5.21 -13.60
C MET A 140 6.57 -3.83 -13.01
N THR A 141 5.35 -3.34 -13.23
CA THR A 141 4.86 -2.08 -12.65
C THR A 141 4.90 -2.10 -11.13
N GLY A 142 4.41 -3.18 -10.52
CA GLY A 142 4.38 -3.37 -9.08
C GLY A 142 5.78 -3.35 -8.47
N LEU A 143 6.75 -4.06 -9.06
CA LEU A 143 8.12 -4.12 -8.56
C LEU A 143 8.84 -2.77 -8.67
N ILE A 144 8.68 -2.04 -9.78
CA ILE A 144 9.28 -0.70 -9.96
C ILE A 144 8.71 0.27 -8.93
N GLY A 145 7.38 0.32 -8.80
CA GLY A 145 6.75 1.19 -7.82
C GLY A 145 7.11 0.79 -6.38
N TRP A 146 7.18 -0.50 -6.08
CA TRP A 146 7.52 -1.00 -4.75
C TRP A 146 8.95 -0.62 -4.36
N GLY A 147 9.88 -0.65 -5.31
CA GLY A 147 11.24 -0.14 -5.11
C GLY A 147 11.24 1.31 -4.63
N VAL A 148 10.46 2.19 -5.28
CA VAL A 148 10.32 3.58 -4.86
C VAL A 148 9.68 3.70 -3.47
N PHE A 149 8.63 2.92 -3.20
CA PHE A 149 7.98 2.90 -1.88
C PHE A 149 8.97 2.58 -0.75
N VAL A 150 9.77 1.52 -0.94
CA VAL A 150 10.80 1.10 0.02
C VAL A 150 11.87 2.18 0.20
N LEU A 151 12.32 2.81 -0.91
CA LEU A 151 13.30 3.89 -0.85
C LEU A 151 12.77 5.11 -0.08
N VAL A 152 11.55 5.56 -0.38
CA VAL A 152 10.93 6.70 0.30
C VAL A 152 10.76 6.42 1.80
N ARG A 153 10.24 5.24 2.17
CA ARG A 153 10.06 4.89 3.59
C ARG A 153 11.37 4.65 4.33
N GLY A 154 12.39 4.13 3.64
CA GLY A 154 13.72 3.93 4.20
C GLY A 154 14.50 5.23 4.40
N PHE A 155 14.29 6.22 3.53
CA PHE A 155 14.99 7.51 3.60
C PHE A 155 14.32 8.53 4.53
N LEU A 156 12.99 8.44 4.73
CA LEU A 156 12.22 9.36 5.56
C LEU A 156 12.79 9.58 6.99
N PRO A 157 13.26 8.55 7.73
CA PRO A 157 13.81 8.74 9.08
C PRO A 157 15.10 9.55 9.14
N PHE A 158 15.75 9.84 8.01
CA PHE A 158 16.96 10.66 7.96
C PHE A 158 16.67 12.15 7.71
N ILE A 159 15.44 12.50 7.35
CA ILE A 159 15.02 13.88 7.05
C ILE A 159 14.29 14.52 8.25
N VAL A 160 13.83 13.70 9.21
CA VAL A 160 12.98 14.09 10.34
C VAL A 160 13.66 13.72 11.65
#